data_AF-A0A921I085-F1
#
_entry.id   AF-A0A921I085-F1
#
_cell.length_a   1.000
_cell.length_b   1.000
_cell.length_c   1.000
_cell.angle_alpha   90.00
_cell.angle_beta   90.00
_cell.angle_gamma   90.00
#
_symmetry.space_group_name_H-M   'P 1'
#
loop_
_entity.id
_entity.type
_entity.pdbx_description
1 polymer ?
#
loop_
_entity_poly.entity_id
_entity_poly.type
_entity_poly.pdbx_seq_one_letter_code
_entity_poly.pdbx_strand_id
1 'polypeptide(L)'
;MNRQKTQRHLKRRVLPALLAALLSSLLLASCTTIDSDVYGEEEVLDYVRSVCPDEEFELVSSEQVEDRPKNVEYTFRSRERDLTFTANSYLKNVTIDGSSTILYSKEISCTYVSEIHDLYYDRAVRILEELPTYDDGWIGLLSFDDLGQVAEVMARAGDVYREELDYNDEDFLWNNPLTSVHLAWYPSQEDMEAHQSWINMADFGINGLRSQEELYQRLADEYAQMCVDNQLDELAAIPEEYTRGKHMTRLDSIYLDGKKMTYNSQEDSVNQWSLITDRFCYCWYSQETGSYMLPCDIGYVTDSASVPLIVREYVSALGGSYCLEPEEGLWLSSWKIGDDTWQMESQFSDNEITEFNVMKNGEPLNLPFVTADEDTEVGARFCVGLKVEDFAGLFDLDYRIDESTKRIDFYS
;
A
#
# COMPACT_ATOMS: atom_id res chain seq x y z
N MET A 1 14.07 -57.49 -32.71
CA MET A 1 12.79 -56.82 -32.44
C MET A 1 12.96 -55.94 -31.20
N ASN A 2 13.27 -54.66 -31.36
CA ASN A 2 13.34 -53.72 -30.23
C ASN A 2 13.09 -52.26 -30.67
N ARG A 3 12.11 -52.07 -31.57
CA ARG A 3 11.67 -50.74 -32.06
C ARG A 3 10.74 -50.01 -31.08
N GLN A 4 10.32 -50.62 -29.98
CA GLN A 4 9.37 -50.03 -29.03
C GLN A 4 10.00 -49.18 -27.91
N LYS A 5 11.32 -49.29 -27.65
CA LYS A 5 11.97 -48.46 -26.60
C LYS A 5 12.40 -47.07 -27.10
N THR A 6 12.59 -46.87 -28.40
CA THR A 6 13.05 -45.58 -28.95
C THR A 6 11.91 -44.57 -29.18
N GLN A 7 10.66 -45.02 -29.33
CA GLN A 7 9.52 -44.12 -29.57
C GLN A 7 8.92 -43.48 -28.30
N ARG A 8 9.11 -44.08 -27.11
CA ARG A 8 8.62 -43.50 -25.85
C ARG A 8 9.50 -42.35 -25.32
N HIS A 9 10.79 -42.33 -25.65
CA HIS A 9 11.68 -41.23 -25.27
C HIS A 9 11.61 -40.02 -26.20
N LEU A 10 11.20 -40.19 -27.47
CA LEU A 10 10.95 -39.05 -28.36
C LEU A 10 9.65 -38.30 -27.97
N LYS A 11 8.57 -39.00 -27.61
CA LYS A 11 7.30 -38.32 -27.26
C LYS A 11 7.32 -37.55 -25.93
N ARG A 12 8.22 -37.89 -25.00
CA ARG A 12 8.31 -37.25 -23.67
C ARG A 12 9.24 -36.03 -23.60
N ARG A 13 10.05 -35.79 -24.63
CA ARG A 13 10.90 -34.58 -24.75
C ARG A 13 10.40 -33.57 -25.79
N VAL A 14 9.52 -34.00 -26.69
CA VAL A 14 8.94 -33.13 -27.72
C VAL A 14 7.80 -32.28 -27.18
N LEU A 15 7.04 -32.75 -26.17
CA LEU A 15 5.94 -31.98 -25.56
C LEU A 15 6.41 -30.77 -24.72
N PRO A 16 7.42 -30.88 -23.83
CA PRO A 16 7.94 -29.73 -23.08
C PRO A 16 8.69 -28.75 -23.99
N ALA A 17 9.34 -29.25 -25.05
CA ALA A 17 10.03 -28.42 -26.03
C ALA A 17 9.06 -27.68 -26.98
N LEU A 18 7.89 -28.27 -27.30
CA LEU A 18 6.83 -27.57 -28.03
C LEU A 18 6.05 -26.61 -27.15
N LEU A 19 5.83 -26.90 -25.86
CA LEU A 19 5.22 -25.93 -24.93
C LEU A 19 6.18 -24.78 -24.63
N ALA A 20 7.48 -25.04 -24.43
CA ALA A 20 8.49 -24.01 -24.30
C ALA A 20 8.62 -23.19 -25.59
N ALA A 21 8.60 -23.81 -26.78
CA ALA A 21 8.60 -23.08 -28.03
C ALA A 21 7.29 -22.31 -28.28
N LEU A 22 6.13 -22.78 -27.80
CA LEU A 22 4.87 -22.04 -27.86
C LEU A 22 4.85 -20.86 -26.87
N LEU A 23 5.34 -21.03 -25.65
CA LEU A 23 5.48 -19.97 -24.63
C LEU A 23 6.56 -18.95 -25.02
N SER A 24 7.68 -19.39 -25.61
CA SER A 24 8.67 -18.50 -26.23
C SER A 24 8.11 -17.79 -27.46
N SER A 25 7.25 -18.44 -28.26
CA SER A 25 6.59 -17.77 -29.39
C SER A 25 5.49 -16.82 -28.97
N LEU A 26 4.86 -17.01 -27.80
CA LEU A 26 3.90 -16.07 -27.21
C LEU A 26 4.60 -14.88 -26.54
N LEU A 27 5.80 -15.08 -25.97
CA LEU A 27 6.66 -13.99 -25.46
C LEU A 27 7.44 -13.26 -26.56
N LEU A 28 7.62 -13.86 -27.75
CA LEU A 28 8.28 -13.25 -28.91
C LEU A 28 7.31 -12.72 -29.98
N ALA A 29 5.99 -12.94 -29.83
CA ALA A 29 4.97 -12.47 -30.77
C ALA A 29 4.58 -10.98 -30.56
N SER A 30 5.11 -10.33 -29.53
CA SER A 30 4.98 -8.88 -29.30
C SER A 30 6.33 -8.19 -29.12
N CYS A 31 7.36 -8.62 -29.88
CA CYS A 31 8.60 -7.85 -29.99
C CYS A 31 8.33 -6.56 -30.78
N THR A 32 7.72 -5.56 -30.15
CA THR A 32 7.57 -4.22 -30.71
C THR A 32 8.97 -3.62 -30.87
N THR A 33 9.32 -3.30 -32.10
CA THR A 33 10.57 -2.62 -32.47
C THR A 33 10.28 -1.14 -32.71
N ILE A 34 11.33 -0.32 -32.83
CA ILE A 34 11.22 1.12 -33.11
C ILE A 34 10.42 1.45 -34.39
N ASP A 35 10.35 0.51 -35.34
CA ASP A 35 9.68 0.67 -36.63
C ASP A 35 8.27 0.05 -36.64
N SER A 36 7.76 -0.39 -35.49
CA SER A 36 6.41 -0.96 -35.37
C SER A 36 5.32 0.11 -35.47
N ASP A 37 4.11 -0.30 -35.84
CA ASP A 37 2.96 0.58 -35.75
C ASP A 37 2.48 0.76 -34.31
N VAL A 38 1.94 1.94 -34.02
CA VAL A 38 1.26 2.27 -32.77
C VAL A 38 -0.17 1.71 -32.75
N TYR A 39 -0.96 2.00 -31.71
CA TYR A 39 -2.39 1.70 -31.71
C TYR A 39 -3.13 2.54 -32.76
N GLY A 40 -4.14 1.94 -33.40
CA GLY A 40 -4.96 2.62 -34.39
C GLY A 40 -5.98 3.58 -33.77
N GLU A 41 -6.70 4.29 -34.63
CA GLU A 41 -7.71 5.26 -34.20
C GLU A 41 -8.82 4.63 -33.35
N GLU A 42 -9.25 3.41 -33.66
CA GLU A 42 -10.31 2.71 -32.91
C GLU A 42 -9.87 2.43 -31.47
N GLU A 43 -8.66 1.92 -31.25
CA GLU A 43 -8.12 1.69 -29.92
C GLU A 43 -7.89 2.98 -29.14
N VAL A 44 -7.50 4.07 -29.82
CA VAL A 44 -7.38 5.40 -29.20
C VAL A 44 -8.76 5.93 -28.80
N LEU A 45 -9.78 5.80 -29.64
CA LEU A 45 -11.15 6.21 -29.32
C LEU A 45 -11.70 5.43 -28.13
N ASP A 46 -11.46 4.12 -28.06
CA ASP A 46 -11.88 3.29 -26.92
C ASP A 46 -11.16 3.69 -25.63
N TYR A 47 -9.85 3.98 -25.71
CA TYR A 47 -9.10 4.51 -24.57
C TYR A 47 -9.65 5.87 -24.12
N VAL A 48 -9.88 6.81 -25.05
CA VAL A 48 -10.41 8.14 -24.71
C VAL A 48 -11.79 8.04 -24.06
N ARG A 49 -12.69 7.16 -24.53
CA ARG A 49 -13.98 6.90 -23.86
C ARG A 49 -13.84 6.35 -22.44
N SER A 50 -12.73 5.66 -22.14
CA SER A 50 -12.48 5.18 -20.78
C SER A 50 -11.96 6.28 -19.84
N VAL A 51 -11.34 7.33 -20.39
CA VAL A 51 -10.78 8.47 -19.63
C VAL A 51 -11.78 9.64 -19.53
N CYS A 52 -12.64 9.78 -20.54
CA CYS A 52 -13.74 10.74 -20.63
C CYS A 52 -15.07 9.94 -20.70
N PRO A 53 -15.55 9.41 -19.56
CA PRO A 53 -16.67 8.47 -19.54
C PRO A 53 -18.03 9.15 -19.74
N ASP A 54 -18.18 10.38 -19.25
CA ASP A 54 -19.48 11.05 -19.10
C ASP A 54 -19.71 12.20 -20.07
N GLU A 55 -18.66 12.74 -20.68
CA GLU A 55 -18.72 13.93 -21.54
C GLU A 55 -18.66 13.55 -23.03
N GLU A 56 -19.58 14.10 -23.85
CA GLU A 56 -19.55 13.86 -25.29
C GLU A 56 -18.40 14.62 -25.98
N PHE A 57 -17.67 13.94 -26.88
CA PHE A 57 -16.56 14.54 -27.63
C PHE A 57 -16.57 14.19 -29.12
N GLU A 58 -15.79 14.93 -29.90
CA GLU A 58 -15.51 14.64 -31.31
C GLU A 58 -14.01 14.67 -31.63
N LEU A 59 -13.58 13.76 -32.51
CA LEU A 59 -12.24 13.77 -33.09
C LEU A 59 -12.16 14.87 -34.15
N VAL A 60 -11.30 15.86 -33.92
CA VAL A 60 -11.10 17.03 -34.79
C VAL A 60 -10.03 16.77 -35.84
N SER A 61 -8.91 16.17 -35.42
CA SER A 61 -7.76 15.90 -36.28
C SER A 61 -6.89 14.77 -35.74
N SER A 62 -6.11 14.17 -36.63
CA SER A 62 -5.00 13.28 -36.28
C SER A 62 -3.75 13.66 -37.07
N GLU A 63 -2.61 13.71 -36.40
CA GLU A 63 -1.33 14.10 -36.98
C GLU A 63 -0.21 13.17 -36.49
N GLN A 64 0.66 12.74 -37.40
CA GLN A 64 1.87 12.03 -37.02
C GLN A 64 2.92 13.06 -36.61
N VAL A 65 3.13 13.19 -35.30
CA VAL A 65 4.04 14.19 -34.71
C VAL A 65 5.49 13.70 -34.68
N GLU A 66 5.71 12.38 -34.64
CA GLU A 66 7.04 11.77 -34.81
C GLU A 66 6.99 10.52 -35.69
N ASP A 67 7.97 10.37 -36.58
CA ASP A 67 8.07 9.23 -37.51
C ASP A 67 8.78 8.02 -36.88
N ARG A 68 9.76 8.25 -35.97
CA ARG A 68 10.62 7.19 -35.42
C ARG A 68 11.28 7.60 -34.08
N PRO A 69 10.88 7.00 -32.93
CA PRO A 69 9.74 6.10 -32.77
C PRO A 69 8.45 6.77 -33.22
N LYS A 70 7.50 5.97 -33.72
CA LYS A 70 6.23 6.51 -34.22
C LYS A 70 5.42 7.10 -33.05
N ASN A 71 4.91 8.30 -33.23
CA ASN A 71 3.95 8.97 -32.35
C ASN A 71 2.86 9.65 -33.20
N VAL A 72 1.61 9.32 -32.93
CA VAL A 72 0.44 9.93 -33.57
C VAL A 72 -0.40 10.62 -32.51
N GLU A 73 -0.61 11.91 -32.69
CA GLU A 73 -1.47 12.74 -31.86
C GLU A 73 -2.87 12.81 -32.47
N TYR A 74 -3.88 12.70 -31.62
CA TYR A 74 -5.29 12.84 -31.95
C TYR A 74 -5.86 13.99 -31.13
N THR A 75 -6.46 14.98 -31.79
CA THR A 75 -7.06 16.14 -31.14
C THR A 75 -8.57 15.96 -31.01
N PHE A 76 -9.08 16.09 -29.80
CA PHE A 76 -10.49 15.97 -29.47
C PHE A 76 -11.05 17.29 -28.98
N ARG A 77 -12.35 17.50 -29.18
CA ARG A 77 -13.09 18.63 -28.64
C ARG A 77 -14.35 18.16 -27.95
N SER A 78 -14.59 18.68 -26.75
CA SER A 78 -15.86 18.51 -26.05
C SER A 78 -17.02 19.14 -26.83
N ARG A 79 -18.19 18.50 -26.76
CA ARG A 79 -19.45 19.04 -27.29
C ARG A 79 -20.25 19.83 -26.27
N GLU A 80 -19.83 19.80 -25.02
CA GLU A 80 -20.58 20.33 -23.87
C GLU A 80 -19.99 21.64 -23.36
N ARG A 81 -18.68 21.86 -23.57
CA ARG A 81 -17.95 23.05 -23.15
C ARG A 81 -16.76 23.36 -24.07
N ASP A 82 -16.16 24.53 -23.86
CA ASP A 82 -14.96 24.95 -24.57
C ASP A 82 -13.72 24.25 -24.01
N LEU A 83 -13.61 22.95 -24.28
CA LEU A 83 -12.51 22.09 -23.86
C LEU A 83 -11.95 21.35 -25.08
N THR A 84 -10.64 21.45 -25.28
CA THR A 84 -9.90 20.71 -26.32
C THR A 84 -8.79 19.94 -25.62
N PHE A 85 -8.61 18.68 -25.97
CA PHE A 85 -7.60 17.81 -25.38
C PHE A 85 -7.00 16.89 -26.44
N THR A 86 -5.88 16.24 -26.13
CA THR A 86 -5.20 15.35 -27.07
C THR A 86 -5.01 13.96 -26.49
N ALA A 87 -4.94 12.96 -27.37
CA ALA A 87 -4.43 11.64 -27.03
C ALA A 87 -3.27 11.29 -27.95
N ASN A 88 -2.22 10.69 -27.40
CA ASN A 88 -1.05 10.26 -28.14
C ASN A 88 -0.98 8.74 -28.15
N SER A 89 -0.80 8.16 -29.33
CA SER A 89 -0.52 6.73 -29.54
C SER A 89 0.93 6.60 -29.99
N TYR A 90 1.78 6.03 -29.15
CA TYR A 90 3.24 6.09 -29.34
C TYR A 90 3.98 4.82 -28.93
N LEU A 91 5.20 4.70 -29.43
CA LEU A 91 6.14 3.65 -29.01
C LEU A 91 7.06 4.18 -27.90
N LYS A 92 6.99 3.58 -26.72
CA LYS A 92 7.86 3.89 -25.59
C LYS A 92 9.00 2.88 -25.48
N ASN A 93 10.22 3.35 -25.31
CA ASN A 93 11.37 2.47 -25.12
C ASN A 93 11.27 1.72 -23.78
N VAL A 94 11.43 0.41 -23.79
CA VAL A 94 11.45 -0.40 -22.56
C VAL A 94 12.79 -0.21 -21.86
N THR A 95 12.77 0.20 -20.60
CA THR A 95 13.96 0.34 -19.74
C THR A 95 14.06 -0.81 -18.74
N ILE A 96 15.25 -1.42 -18.63
CA ILE A 96 15.56 -2.44 -17.62
C ILE A 96 16.78 -1.97 -16.86
N ASP A 97 16.71 -1.94 -15.52
CA ASP A 97 17.79 -1.46 -14.63
C ASP A 97 18.38 -0.10 -15.05
N GLY A 98 17.50 0.85 -15.40
CA GLY A 98 17.88 2.20 -15.82
C GLY A 98 18.54 2.28 -17.20
N SER A 99 18.64 1.17 -17.94
CA SER A 99 19.22 1.12 -19.28
C SER A 99 18.13 0.94 -20.34
N SER A 100 18.14 1.79 -21.36
CA SER A 100 17.27 1.67 -22.54
C SER A 100 17.56 0.39 -23.32
N THR A 101 16.53 -0.39 -23.62
CA THR A 101 16.65 -1.61 -24.42
C THR A 101 16.37 -1.34 -25.90
N ILE A 102 16.49 -2.35 -26.75
CA ILE A 102 16.06 -2.26 -28.17
C ILE A 102 14.56 -2.52 -28.35
N LEU A 103 13.84 -2.85 -27.27
CA LEU A 103 12.43 -3.19 -27.27
C LEU A 103 11.59 -1.96 -26.98
N TYR A 104 10.39 -1.94 -27.55
CA TYR A 104 9.40 -0.90 -27.35
C TYR A 104 8.09 -1.51 -26.81
N SER A 105 7.34 -0.73 -26.05
CA SER A 105 5.93 -0.97 -25.76
C SER A 105 5.08 0.02 -26.54
N LYS A 106 3.87 -0.39 -26.92
CA LYS A 106 2.85 0.54 -27.42
C LYS A 106 2.16 1.14 -26.21
N GLU A 107 1.97 2.45 -26.20
CA GLU A 107 1.32 3.19 -25.13
C GLU A 107 0.26 4.12 -25.72
N ILE A 108 -0.76 4.44 -24.92
CA ILE A 108 -1.69 5.53 -25.20
C ILE A 108 -1.68 6.45 -23.97
N SER A 109 -1.60 7.76 -24.20
CA SER A 109 -1.82 8.79 -23.16
C SER A 109 -2.90 9.76 -23.61
N CYS A 110 -3.56 10.42 -22.66
CA CYS A 110 -4.61 11.42 -22.94
C CYS A 110 -4.46 12.60 -21.97
N THR A 111 -4.60 13.83 -22.48
CA THR A 111 -4.49 15.07 -21.69
C THR A 111 -5.82 15.53 -21.11
N TYR A 112 -6.94 14.82 -21.37
CA TYR A 112 -8.28 15.23 -20.91
C TYR A 112 -8.33 15.69 -19.45
N VAL A 113 -7.77 14.88 -18.53
CA VAL A 113 -7.75 15.21 -17.10
C VAL A 113 -6.91 16.46 -16.80
N SER A 114 -5.73 16.60 -17.42
CA SER A 114 -4.89 17.80 -17.19
C SER A 114 -5.52 19.06 -17.78
N GLU A 115 -6.17 18.97 -18.94
CA GLU A 115 -6.88 20.10 -19.54
C GLU A 115 -8.10 20.50 -18.70
N ILE A 116 -8.80 19.54 -18.08
CA ILE A 116 -9.81 19.83 -17.06
C ILE A 116 -9.18 20.56 -15.88
N HIS A 117 -8.09 20.04 -15.33
CA HIS A 117 -7.42 20.67 -14.18
C HIS A 117 -7.04 22.13 -14.47
N ASP A 118 -6.52 22.43 -15.65
CA ASP A 118 -6.16 23.78 -16.08
C ASP A 118 -7.34 24.78 -16.06
N LEU A 119 -8.59 24.31 -16.22
CA LEU A 119 -9.79 25.17 -16.11
C LEU A 119 -10.04 25.67 -14.67
N TYR A 120 -9.65 24.88 -13.67
CA TYR A 120 -10.01 25.13 -12.26
C TYR A 120 -8.81 25.55 -11.41
N TYR A 121 -7.60 25.10 -11.76
CA TYR A 121 -6.40 25.17 -10.93
C TYR A 121 -6.10 26.57 -10.41
N ASP A 122 -5.98 27.56 -11.30
CA ASP A 122 -5.65 28.94 -10.93
C ASP A 122 -6.66 29.58 -9.95
N ARG A 123 -7.93 29.18 -10.01
CA ARG A 123 -8.96 29.70 -9.10
C ARG A 123 -8.87 29.03 -7.74
N ALA A 124 -8.65 27.72 -7.71
CA ALA A 124 -8.48 26.97 -6.46
C ALA A 124 -7.18 27.38 -5.73
N VAL A 125 -6.06 27.50 -6.44
CA VAL A 125 -4.78 27.93 -5.86
C VAL A 125 -4.87 29.33 -5.28
N ARG A 126 -5.53 30.27 -5.96
CA ARG A 126 -5.76 31.63 -5.41
C ARG A 126 -6.53 31.64 -4.10
N ILE A 127 -7.40 30.65 -3.87
CA ILE A 127 -8.09 30.47 -2.59
C ILE A 127 -7.14 29.88 -1.55
N LEU A 128 -6.33 28.89 -1.92
CA LEU A 128 -5.30 28.31 -1.03
C LEU A 128 -4.28 29.36 -0.58
N GLU A 129 -3.86 30.25 -1.47
CA GLU A 129 -2.97 31.40 -1.20
C GLU A 129 -3.56 32.42 -0.19
N GLU A 130 -4.84 32.32 0.17
CA GLU A 130 -5.40 33.11 1.27
C GLU A 130 -4.87 32.66 2.65
N LEU A 131 -4.34 31.44 2.75
CA LEU A 131 -3.61 30.98 3.92
C LEU A 131 -2.19 31.55 3.90
N PRO A 132 -1.77 32.32 4.92
CA PRO A 132 -0.39 32.84 4.98
C PRO A 132 0.69 31.74 5.05
N THR A 133 0.29 30.53 5.44
CA THR A 133 1.18 29.36 5.57
C THR A 133 1.16 28.46 4.34
N TYR A 134 0.42 28.84 3.28
CA TYR A 134 0.44 28.12 2.02
C TYR A 134 1.67 28.48 1.19
N ASP A 135 2.40 27.47 0.73
CA ASP A 135 3.54 27.61 -0.17
C ASP A 135 3.63 26.40 -1.11
N ASP A 136 3.40 26.62 -2.41
CA ASP A 136 3.55 25.63 -3.48
C ASP A 136 3.01 24.21 -3.16
N GLY A 137 1.75 24.14 -2.74
CA GLY A 137 1.09 22.88 -2.38
C GLY A 137 1.30 22.42 -0.93
N TRP A 138 2.08 23.15 -0.13
CA TRP A 138 2.24 22.90 1.30
C TRP A 138 1.39 23.86 2.12
N ILE A 139 0.81 23.37 3.22
CA ILE A 139 0.17 24.19 4.26
C ILE A 139 0.88 23.92 5.57
N GLY A 140 1.49 24.95 6.14
CA GLY A 140 2.07 24.91 7.47
C GLY A 140 1.01 25.04 8.58
N LEU A 141 1.12 24.17 9.59
CA LEU A 141 0.37 24.20 10.84
C LEU A 141 1.33 24.44 12.00
N LEU A 142 0.93 25.26 12.97
CA LEU A 142 1.66 25.48 14.22
C LEU A 142 0.91 24.91 15.42
N SER A 143 -0.42 24.79 15.33
CA SER A 143 -1.26 24.32 16.43
C SER A 143 -2.58 23.73 15.95
N PHE A 144 -3.28 23.06 16.86
CA PHE A 144 -4.63 22.55 16.62
C PHE A 144 -5.65 23.64 16.23
N ASP A 145 -5.47 24.88 16.67
CA ASP A 145 -6.39 25.98 16.38
C ASP A 145 -6.36 26.40 14.90
N ASP A 146 -5.28 26.09 14.17
CA ASP A 146 -5.12 26.42 12.75
C ASP A 146 -6.05 25.59 11.85
N LEU A 147 -6.47 24.40 12.33
CA LEU A 147 -7.22 23.41 11.55
C LEU A 147 -8.55 23.95 11.02
N GLY A 148 -9.21 24.84 11.78
CA GLY A 148 -10.49 25.42 11.38
C GLY A 148 -10.37 26.28 10.11
N GLN A 149 -9.35 27.14 10.06
CA GLN A 149 -9.10 28.00 8.90
C GLN A 149 -8.63 27.18 7.70
N VAL A 150 -7.77 26.19 7.94
CA VAL A 150 -7.27 25.30 6.88
C VAL A 150 -8.42 24.50 6.25
N ALA A 151 -9.30 23.90 7.06
CA ALA A 151 -10.47 23.17 6.57
C ALA A 151 -11.41 24.07 5.76
N GLU A 152 -11.63 25.31 6.20
CA GLU A 152 -12.45 26.30 5.48
C GLU A 152 -11.87 26.63 4.10
N VAL A 153 -10.59 26.98 4.04
CA VAL A 153 -9.92 27.37 2.80
C VAL A 153 -9.83 26.19 1.83
N MET A 154 -9.49 24.99 2.32
CA MET A 154 -9.49 23.78 1.49
C MET A 154 -10.88 23.43 0.96
N ALA A 155 -11.93 23.56 1.76
CA ALA A 155 -13.31 23.34 1.31
C ALA A 155 -13.70 24.32 0.21
N ARG A 156 -13.38 25.61 0.38
CA ARG A 156 -13.64 26.65 -0.63
C ARG A 156 -12.85 26.43 -1.92
N ALA A 157 -11.59 25.99 -1.83
CA ALA A 157 -10.81 25.59 -3.00
C ALA A 157 -11.43 24.36 -3.69
N GLY A 158 -11.94 23.41 -2.91
CA GLY A 158 -12.72 22.28 -3.42
C GLY A 158 -14.02 22.69 -4.12
N ASP A 159 -14.75 23.67 -3.59
CA ASP A 159 -16.01 24.16 -4.18
C ASP A 159 -15.81 24.66 -5.62
N VAL A 160 -14.63 25.19 -5.95
CA VAL A 160 -14.26 25.57 -7.33
C VAL A 160 -14.25 24.33 -8.23
N TYR A 161 -13.63 23.23 -7.79
CA TYR A 161 -13.55 22.01 -8.58
C TYR A 161 -14.87 21.22 -8.58
N ARG A 162 -15.74 21.43 -7.59
CA ARG A 162 -17.08 20.83 -7.56
C ARG A 162 -17.93 21.25 -8.76
N GLU A 163 -17.64 22.39 -9.40
CA GLU A 163 -18.25 22.78 -10.68
C GLU A 163 -18.08 21.71 -11.78
N GLU A 164 -17.07 20.84 -11.67
CA GLU A 164 -16.85 19.73 -12.61
C GLU A 164 -17.96 18.67 -12.57
N LEU A 165 -18.77 18.63 -11.50
CA LEU A 165 -19.93 17.73 -11.40
C LEU A 165 -21.03 18.02 -12.43
N ASP A 166 -20.95 19.16 -13.13
CA ASP A 166 -21.82 19.44 -14.28
C ASP A 166 -21.48 18.56 -15.51
N TYR A 167 -20.28 17.95 -15.55
CA TYR A 167 -19.75 17.20 -16.70
C TYR A 167 -19.26 15.78 -16.38
N ASN A 168 -18.74 15.53 -15.18
CA ASN A 168 -18.25 14.21 -14.77
C ASN A 168 -18.80 13.83 -13.37
N ASP A 169 -18.84 12.53 -13.06
CA ASP A 169 -19.40 12.05 -11.79
C ASP A 169 -18.47 12.20 -10.56
N GLU A 170 -18.97 11.83 -9.38
CA GLU A 170 -18.19 11.88 -8.13
C GLU A 170 -17.00 10.90 -8.16
N ASP A 171 -17.13 9.75 -8.82
CA ASP A 171 -16.05 8.76 -8.93
C ASP A 171 -14.89 9.32 -9.76
N PHE A 172 -15.18 10.08 -10.82
CA PHE A 172 -14.18 10.79 -11.61
C PHE A 172 -13.41 11.81 -10.75
N LEU A 173 -14.13 12.67 -10.01
CA LEU A 173 -13.50 13.68 -9.13
C LEU A 173 -12.64 13.03 -8.04
N TRP A 174 -13.09 11.92 -7.46
CA TRP A 174 -12.35 11.19 -6.44
C TRP A 174 -11.00 10.65 -6.96
N ASN A 175 -11.02 10.09 -8.17
CA ASN A 175 -9.82 9.51 -8.79
C ASN A 175 -8.91 10.55 -9.47
N ASN A 176 -9.42 11.76 -9.72
CA ASN A 176 -8.68 12.84 -10.38
C ASN A 176 -8.76 14.13 -9.56
N PRO A 177 -8.17 14.18 -8.34
CA PRO A 177 -8.13 15.40 -7.55
C PRO A 177 -7.42 16.52 -8.33
N LEU A 178 -7.94 17.75 -8.25
CA LEU A 178 -7.41 18.91 -8.96
C LEU A 178 -5.94 19.19 -8.61
N THR A 179 -5.62 19.05 -7.33
CA THR A 179 -4.27 19.18 -6.81
C THR A 179 -4.16 18.45 -5.48
N SER A 180 -2.93 18.20 -5.03
CA SER A 180 -2.64 17.63 -3.71
C SER A 180 -2.08 18.72 -2.81
N VAL A 181 -2.55 18.73 -1.57
CA VAL A 181 -2.07 19.61 -0.52
C VAL A 181 -1.39 18.78 0.57
N HIS A 182 -0.16 19.15 0.89
CA HIS A 182 0.66 18.55 1.94
C HIS A 182 0.50 19.37 3.21
N LEU A 183 -0.06 18.79 4.26
CA LEU A 183 -0.14 19.44 5.56
C LEU A 183 1.07 19.06 6.41
N ALA A 184 1.83 20.06 6.81
CA ALA A 184 3.03 19.90 7.62
C ALA A 184 2.87 20.65 8.94
N TRP A 185 3.09 19.94 10.05
CA TRP A 185 3.19 20.57 11.35
C TRP A 185 4.63 21.04 11.62
N TYR A 186 4.75 22.24 12.19
CA TYR A 186 6.00 22.84 12.60
C TYR A 186 5.99 23.15 14.11
N PRO A 187 7.09 22.86 14.82
CA PRO A 187 7.18 23.15 16.25
C PRO A 187 7.29 24.64 16.56
N SER A 188 7.62 25.48 15.58
CA SER A 188 7.72 26.93 15.74
C SER A 188 7.55 27.68 14.42
N GLN A 189 7.21 28.97 14.53
CA GLN A 189 7.18 29.89 13.39
C GLN A 189 8.54 29.99 12.68
N GLU A 190 9.64 29.95 13.45
CA GLU A 190 11.01 30.01 12.88
C GLU A 190 11.31 28.78 12.03
N ASP A 191 10.93 27.58 12.51
CA ASP A 191 11.07 26.34 11.76
C ASP A 191 10.21 26.33 10.49
N MET A 192 9.00 26.90 10.55
CA MET A 192 8.11 27.05 9.40
C MET A 192 8.71 27.98 8.34
N GLU A 193 9.16 29.17 8.72
CA GLU A 193 9.80 30.13 7.80
C GLU A 193 11.11 29.59 7.20
N ALA A 194 11.83 28.74 7.92
CA ALA A 194 13.06 28.10 7.46
C ALA A 194 12.82 26.79 6.68
N HIS A 195 11.57 26.29 6.63
CA HIS A 195 11.19 24.95 6.17
C HIS A 195 12.04 23.83 6.81
N GLN A 196 12.23 23.89 8.13
CA GLN A 196 13.00 22.91 8.92
C GLN A 196 12.12 22.18 9.93
N SER A 197 12.59 21.03 10.40
CA SER A 197 12.01 20.32 11.57
C SER A 197 10.51 20.01 11.49
N TRP A 198 9.97 19.78 10.29
CA TRP A 198 8.55 19.54 10.08
C TRP A 198 8.18 18.06 10.19
N ILE A 199 6.91 17.82 10.49
CA ILE A 199 6.32 16.48 10.52
C ILE A 199 5.19 16.46 9.48
N ASN A 200 5.22 15.47 8.58
CA ASN A 200 4.11 15.26 7.64
C ASN A 200 2.89 14.85 8.44
N MET A 201 1.81 15.62 8.33
CA MET A 201 0.56 15.29 9.00
C MET A 201 -0.30 14.43 8.09
N ALA A 202 -0.61 14.91 6.89
CA ALA A 202 -1.40 14.18 5.91
C ALA A 202 -1.37 14.86 4.53
N ASP A 203 -1.67 14.07 3.50
CA ASP A 203 -1.81 14.50 2.12
C ASP A 203 -3.28 14.45 1.71
N PHE A 204 -3.78 15.57 1.16
CA PHE A 204 -5.18 15.70 0.77
C PHE A 204 -5.31 16.11 -0.69
N GLY A 205 -6.04 15.31 -1.46
CA GLY A 205 -6.53 15.74 -2.77
C GLY A 205 -7.67 16.75 -2.63
N ILE A 206 -7.56 17.88 -3.33
CA ILE A 206 -8.66 18.84 -3.51
C ILE A 206 -9.56 18.29 -4.62
N ASN A 207 -10.59 17.55 -4.23
CA ASN A 207 -11.52 16.88 -5.15
C ASN A 207 -12.92 17.51 -5.18
N GLY A 208 -13.20 18.51 -4.34
CA GLY A 208 -14.50 19.19 -4.29
C GLY A 208 -15.64 18.40 -3.65
N LEU A 209 -15.42 17.16 -3.21
CA LEU A 209 -16.46 16.29 -2.67
C LEU A 209 -16.63 16.41 -1.15
N ARG A 210 -15.61 16.90 -0.44
CA ARG A 210 -15.64 16.99 1.02
C ARG A 210 -16.15 18.35 1.49
N SER A 211 -17.03 18.31 2.48
CA SER A 211 -17.46 19.52 3.21
C SER A 211 -16.36 20.04 4.14
N GLN A 212 -16.48 21.31 4.55
CA GLN A 212 -15.62 21.89 5.58
C GLN A 212 -15.65 21.09 6.88
N GLU A 213 -16.82 20.61 7.32
CA GLU A 213 -16.98 19.87 8.56
C GLU A 213 -16.28 18.50 8.49
N GLU A 214 -16.41 17.78 7.39
CA GLU A 214 -15.70 16.51 7.17
C GLU A 214 -14.18 16.70 7.09
N LEU A 215 -13.72 17.75 6.43
CA LEU A 215 -12.29 18.10 6.37
C LEU A 215 -11.76 18.42 7.76
N TYR A 216 -12.46 19.28 8.51
CA TYR A 216 -12.07 19.64 9.87
C TYR A 216 -12.01 18.40 10.76
N GLN A 217 -13.04 17.56 10.72
CA GLN A 217 -13.08 16.36 11.56
C GLN A 217 -11.92 15.41 11.26
N ARG A 218 -11.66 15.16 9.98
CA ARG A 218 -10.55 14.30 9.56
C ARG A 218 -9.20 14.88 9.98
N LEU A 219 -8.99 16.18 9.80
CA LEU A 219 -7.77 16.87 10.21
C LEU A 219 -7.58 16.81 11.74
N ALA A 220 -8.63 17.07 12.50
CA ALA A 220 -8.61 17.04 13.96
C ALA A 220 -8.36 15.62 14.49
N ASP A 221 -8.96 14.60 13.87
CA ASP A 221 -8.74 13.20 14.24
C ASP A 221 -7.30 12.75 14.00
N GLU A 222 -6.69 13.16 12.88
CA GLU A 222 -5.29 12.88 12.55
C GLU A 222 -4.34 13.58 13.53
N TYR A 223 -4.53 14.89 13.72
CA TYR A 223 -3.73 15.68 14.66
C TYR A 223 -3.76 15.11 16.07
N ALA A 224 -4.96 14.75 16.54
CA ALA A 224 -5.15 14.14 17.85
C ALA A 224 -4.47 12.76 17.94
N GLN A 225 -4.52 11.95 16.88
CA GLN A 225 -3.83 10.66 16.83
C GLN A 225 -2.31 10.84 16.90
N MET A 226 -1.75 11.81 16.18
CA MET A 226 -0.31 12.13 16.23
C MET A 226 0.13 12.62 17.62
N CYS A 227 -0.71 13.38 18.32
CA CYS A 227 -0.47 13.73 19.72
C CYS A 227 -0.47 12.49 20.64
N VAL A 228 -1.45 11.58 20.47
CA VAL A 228 -1.53 10.31 21.22
C VAL A 228 -0.31 9.43 20.96
N ASP A 229 0.17 9.41 19.72
CA ASP A 229 1.37 8.69 19.30
C ASP A 229 2.68 9.35 19.79
N ASN A 230 2.60 10.46 20.54
CA ASN A 230 3.72 11.27 21.00
C ASN A 230 4.62 11.77 19.85
N GLN A 231 4.03 12.02 18.67
CA GLN A 231 4.73 12.66 17.56
C GLN A 231 4.70 14.19 17.70
N LEU A 232 3.59 14.71 18.25
CA LEU A 232 3.41 16.13 18.54
C LEU A 232 3.33 16.32 20.07
N ASP A 233 4.10 17.26 20.61
CA ASP A 233 4.11 17.57 22.06
C ASP A 233 3.01 18.60 22.43
N GLU A 234 1.78 18.31 22.01
CA GLU A 234 0.63 19.23 22.16
C GLU A 234 -0.62 18.57 22.73
N LEU A 235 -0.52 17.34 23.26
CA LEU A 235 -1.67 16.57 23.73
C LEU A 235 -2.58 17.33 24.72
N ALA A 236 -2.01 18.19 25.57
CA ALA A 236 -2.75 18.99 26.54
C ALA A 236 -3.59 20.14 25.91
N ALA A 237 -3.29 20.52 24.66
CA ALA A 237 -4.01 21.57 23.93
C ALA A 237 -5.21 21.01 23.13
N ILE A 238 -5.29 19.69 22.96
CA ILE A 238 -6.34 19.05 22.17
C ILE A 238 -7.62 18.90 23.00
N PRO A 239 -8.81 19.26 22.46
CA PRO A 239 -10.07 19.03 23.15
C PRO A 239 -10.28 17.53 23.44
N GLU A 240 -10.72 17.21 24.65
CA GLU A 240 -10.81 15.82 25.14
C GLU A 240 -11.64 14.91 24.22
N GLU A 241 -12.65 15.46 23.55
CA GLU A 241 -13.52 14.72 22.62
C GLU A 241 -12.77 14.09 21.45
N TYR A 242 -11.67 14.69 21.00
CA TYR A 242 -10.82 14.14 19.94
C TYR A 242 -9.84 13.09 20.45
N THR A 243 -9.43 13.15 21.71
CA THR A 243 -8.48 12.18 22.29
C THR A 243 -9.17 11.00 22.96
N ARG A 244 -10.47 11.12 23.27
CA ARG A 244 -11.21 10.13 24.05
C ARG A 244 -11.29 8.79 23.31
N GLY A 245 -10.73 7.75 23.92
CA GLY A 245 -10.76 6.39 23.36
C GLY A 245 -9.76 6.17 22.23
N LYS A 246 -8.91 7.16 21.91
CA LYS A 246 -7.74 6.93 21.06
C LYS A 246 -6.69 6.16 21.86
N HIS A 247 -6.03 5.27 21.15
CA HIS A 247 -4.92 4.45 21.63
C HIS A 247 -3.70 4.75 20.78
N MET A 248 -2.51 4.53 21.31
CA MET A 248 -1.30 4.58 20.49
C MET A 248 -1.40 3.61 19.32
N THR A 249 -1.17 4.11 18.10
CA THR A 249 -1.23 3.34 16.85
C THR A 249 -0.22 2.20 16.87
N ARG A 250 0.95 2.42 17.47
CA ARG A 250 2.05 1.45 17.49
C ARG A 250 2.82 1.45 18.80
N LEU A 251 3.16 0.26 19.27
CA LEU A 251 4.07 -0.01 20.39
C LEU A 251 5.35 -0.63 19.83
N ASP A 252 6.48 0.03 20.05
CA ASP A 252 7.76 -0.29 19.42
C ASP A 252 8.65 -1.21 20.26
N SER A 253 8.17 -1.66 21.42
CA SER A 253 8.95 -2.50 22.31
C SER A 253 8.12 -3.62 22.92
N ILE A 254 8.61 -4.84 22.76
CA ILE A 254 8.03 -6.03 23.36
C ILE A 254 9.00 -6.54 24.44
N TYR A 255 8.47 -6.84 25.62
CA TYR A 255 9.20 -7.45 26.72
C TYR A 255 8.60 -8.81 27.06
N LEU A 256 9.44 -9.78 27.36
CA LEU A 256 9.06 -11.10 27.86
C LEU A 256 9.82 -11.37 29.16
N ASP A 257 9.10 -11.59 30.25
CA ASP A 257 9.65 -11.78 31.61
C ASP A 257 10.66 -10.68 32.00
N GLY A 258 10.34 -9.44 31.64
CA GLY A 258 11.17 -8.26 31.91
C GLY A 258 12.42 -8.12 31.03
N LYS A 259 12.62 -9.00 30.04
CA LYS A 259 13.68 -8.87 29.03
C LYS A 259 13.10 -8.34 27.73
N LYS A 260 13.74 -7.33 27.15
CA LYS A 260 13.35 -6.82 25.83
C LYS A 260 13.57 -7.93 24.79
N MET A 261 12.54 -8.23 24.01
CA MET A 261 12.66 -9.14 22.88
C MET A 261 13.51 -8.48 21.80
N THR A 262 14.52 -9.21 21.31
CA THR A 262 15.36 -8.80 20.19
C THR A 262 15.27 -9.89 19.15
N TYR A 263 14.58 -9.60 18.05
CA TYR A 263 14.41 -10.57 16.97
C TYR A 263 15.67 -10.62 16.10
N ASN A 264 15.87 -11.72 15.40
CA ASN A 264 17.05 -11.92 14.57
C ASN A 264 17.04 -10.95 13.37
N SER A 265 18.20 -10.32 13.16
CA SER A 265 18.48 -9.39 12.06
C SER A 265 19.61 -9.90 11.14
N GLN A 266 20.08 -11.15 11.33
CA GLN A 266 21.19 -11.69 10.55
C GLN A 266 20.74 -12.01 9.13
N GLU A 267 21.35 -11.33 8.16
CA GLU A 267 21.34 -11.73 6.76
C GLU A 267 21.97 -13.13 6.64
N ASP A 268 21.16 -14.15 6.36
CA ASP A 268 21.68 -15.46 6.03
C ASP A 268 22.36 -15.37 4.66
N SER A 269 23.69 -15.53 4.64
CA SER A 269 24.62 -15.32 3.50
C SER A 269 24.33 -16.11 2.21
N VAL A 270 23.22 -16.84 2.15
CA VAL A 270 22.84 -17.74 1.06
C VAL A 270 21.64 -17.22 0.26
N ASN A 271 20.80 -16.32 0.80
CA ASN A 271 19.62 -15.79 0.10
C ASN A 271 19.45 -14.28 0.28
N GLN A 272 19.11 -13.58 -0.81
CA GLN A 272 18.80 -12.14 -0.83
C GLN A 272 17.49 -11.78 -0.10
N TRP A 273 16.75 -12.79 0.38
CA TRP A 273 15.48 -12.69 1.12
C TRP A 273 15.61 -13.36 2.50
N SER A 274 16.64 -12.98 3.24
CA SER A 274 17.01 -13.58 4.53
C SER A 274 16.05 -13.23 5.67
N LEU A 275 16.13 -14.01 6.77
CA LEU A 275 15.33 -13.97 8.01
C LEU A 275 15.35 -12.61 8.73
N ILE A 276 14.66 -11.61 8.19
CA ILE A 276 14.51 -10.30 8.83
C ILE A 276 13.26 -10.35 9.70
N THR A 277 13.41 -10.89 10.92
CA THR A 277 12.32 -10.94 11.91
C THR A 277 12.18 -9.60 12.65
N ASP A 278 13.24 -8.82 12.82
CA ASP A 278 13.24 -7.52 13.51
C ASP A 278 12.15 -6.54 13.05
N ARG A 279 11.79 -6.56 11.77
CA ARG A 279 10.67 -5.77 11.22
C ARG A 279 9.31 -6.10 11.85
N PHE A 280 9.16 -7.27 12.47
CA PHE A 280 7.93 -7.79 13.09
C PHE A 280 7.93 -7.70 14.63
N CYS A 281 8.94 -7.09 15.24
CA CYS A 281 9.00 -6.90 16.70
C CYS A 281 8.26 -5.61 17.11
N TYR A 282 6.94 -5.60 16.90
CA TYR A 282 6.05 -4.48 17.25
C TYR A 282 4.64 -4.98 17.51
N CYS A 283 3.80 -4.08 17.98
CA CYS A 283 2.38 -4.28 18.17
C CYS A 283 1.63 -3.04 17.67
N TRP A 284 0.50 -3.21 16.99
CA TRP A 284 -0.31 -2.09 16.47
C TRP A 284 -1.72 -2.12 17.03
N TYR A 285 -2.38 -0.97 17.14
CA TYR A 285 -3.78 -0.90 17.53
C TYR A 285 -4.68 -0.94 16.30
N SER A 286 -5.52 -1.97 16.20
CA SER A 286 -6.51 -2.10 15.14
C SER A 286 -7.84 -1.51 15.61
N GLN A 287 -8.28 -0.44 14.94
CA GLN A 287 -9.56 0.21 15.22
C GLN A 287 -10.74 -0.72 14.92
N GLU A 288 -10.62 -1.57 13.88
CA GLU A 288 -11.66 -2.52 13.48
C GLU A 288 -11.90 -3.59 14.56
N THR A 289 -10.83 -4.11 15.15
CA THR A 289 -10.95 -5.14 16.19
C THR A 289 -11.07 -4.55 17.61
N GLY A 290 -10.81 -3.25 17.78
CA GLY A 290 -10.79 -2.57 19.08
C GLY A 290 -9.72 -3.11 20.02
N SER A 291 -8.60 -3.58 19.47
CA SER A 291 -7.54 -4.27 20.22
C SER A 291 -6.17 -3.97 19.63
N TYR A 292 -5.17 -4.11 20.49
CA TYR A 292 -3.80 -4.29 20.05
C TYR A 292 -3.60 -5.67 19.41
N MET A 293 -2.77 -5.70 18.38
CA MET A 293 -2.52 -6.83 17.49
C MET A 293 -1.01 -7.09 17.36
N LEU A 294 -0.62 -8.34 17.14
CA LEU A 294 0.77 -8.73 16.83
C LEU A 294 0.84 -9.55 15.54
N PRO A 295 1.93 -9.42 14.79
CA PRO A 295 2.18 -10.29 13.66
C PRO A 295 2.57 -11.69 14.17
N CYS A 296 1.95 -12.71 13.59
CA CYS A 296 2.28 -14.11 13.77
C CYS A 296 2.63 -14.71 12.42
N ASP A 297 3.73 -15.42 12.32
CA ASP A 297 4.06 -16.15 11.10
C ASP A 297 3.25 -17.43 10.98
N ILE A 298 3.05 -17.90 9.75
CA ILE A 298 2.33 -19.14 9.46
C ILE A 298 3.27 -20.34 9.29
N GLY A 299 4.57 -20.20 9.58
CA GLY A 299 5.57 -21.25 9.34
C GLY A 299 5.92 -21.47 7.86
N TYR A 300 5.57 -20.55 6.97
CA TYR A 300 5.89 -20.64 5.54
C TYR A 300 7.42 -20.64 5.32
N VAL A 301 7.96 -21.62 4.59
CA VAL A 301 9.40 -21.66 4.22
C VAL A 301 9.59 -22.28 2.85
N THR A 302 10.39 -21.67 1.98
CA THR A 302 10.74 -22.22 0.66
C THR A 302 12.24 -22.38 0.51
N ASP A 303 12.67 -23.19 -0.47
CA ASP A 303 14.09 -23.33 -0.85
C ASP A 303 14.76 -21.98 -1.18
N SER A 304 13.98 -20.98 -1.61
CA SER A 304 14.44 -19.65 -2.02
C SER A 304 14.20 -18.54 -0.99
N ALA A 305 13.44 -18.78 0.07
CA ALA A 305 13.12 -17.79 1.09
C ALA A 305 12.73 -18.46 2.41
N SER A 306 13.37 -18.07 3.50
CA SER A 306 12.84 -18.33 4.84
C SER A 306 12.23 -17.03 5.35
N VAL A 307 11.03 -17.17 5.85
CA VAL A 307 10.05 -16.12 6.11
C VAL A 307 9.87 -16.03 7.64
N PRO A 308 9.50 -14.88 8.25
CA PRO A 308 9.95 -14.56 9.61
C PRO A 308 9.47 -15.64 10.59
N LEU A 309 10.39 -16.23 11.38
CA LEU A 309 10.06 -17.29 12.33
C LEU A 309 9.76 -16.65 13.70
N ILE A 310 8.71 -15.83 13.77
CA ILE A 310 8.30 -15.05 14.96
C ILE A 310 7.99 -16.00 16.12
N VAL A 311 7.19 -17.03 15.90
CA VAL A 311 6.81 -18.03 16.93
C VAL A 311 8.06 -18.66 17.54
N ARG A 312 9.07 -18.97 16.71
CA ARG A 312 10.34 -19.54 17.16
C ARG A 312 11.09 -18.60 18.12
N GLU A 313 11.05 -17.28 17.90
CA GLU A 313 11.74 -16.31 18.77
C GLU A 313 11.15 -16.35 20.20
N TYR A 314 9.82 -16.41 20.35
CA TYR A 314 9.17 -16.56 21.66
C TYR A 314 9.45 -17.91 22.31
N VAL A 315 9.31 -19.01 21.55
CA VAL A 315 9.58 -20.36 22.06
C VAL A 315 11.02 -20.46 22.58
N SER A 316 11.98 -19.92 21.83
CA SER A 316 13.39 -19.87 22.22
C SER A 316 13.59 -19.07 23.51
N ALA A 317 12.97 -17.89 23.61
CA ALA A 317 13.07 -17.04 24.79
C ALA A 317 12.45 -17.67 26.05
N LEU A 318 11.39 -18.47 25.89
CA LEU A 318 10.75 -19.27 26.93
C LEU A 318 11.49 -20.57 27.27
N GLY A 319 12.63 -20.85 26.63
CA GLY A 319 13.42 -22.07 26.86
C GLY A 319 12.79 -23.34 26.28
N GLY A 320 11.88 -23.19 25.32
CA GLY A 320 11.23 -24.28 24.60
C GLY A 320 12.03 -24.80 23.40
N SER A 321 11.40 -25.68 22.63
CA SER A 321 11.93 -26.20 21.37
C SER A 321 10.91 -26.02 20.25
N TYR A 322 11.36 -25.55 19.10
CA TYR A 322 10.55 -25.33 17.90
C TYR A 322 11.01 -26.27 16.78
N CYS A 323 10.05 -26.82 16.02
CA CYS A 323 10.28 -27.69 14.87
C CYS A 323 9.41 -27.22 13.71
N LEU A 324 9.96 -27.29 12.50
CA LEU A 324 9.27 -26.96 11.26
C LEU A 324 9.40 -28.13 10.30
N GLU A 325 8.27 -28.55 9.74
CA GLU A 325 8.17 -29.63 8.75
C GLU A 325 7.45 -29.08 7.50
N PRO A 326 8.19 -28.62 6.49
CA PRO A 326 7.58 -28.14 5.26
C PRO A 326 7.06 -29.31 4.40
N GLU A 327 5.79 -29.27 4.02
CA GLU A 327 5.18 -30.13 3.00
C GLU A 327 4.65 -29.26 1.85
N GLU A 328 4.60 -29.80 0.62
CA GLU A 328 4.21 -29.01 -0.56
C GLU A 328 2.76 -28.53 -0.44
N GLY A 329 2.57 -27.22 -0.23
CA GLY A 329 1.24 -26.60 -0.06
C GLY A 329 0.66 -26.67 1.36
N LEU A 330 1.38 -27.28 2.31
CA LEU A 330 0.97 -27.41 3.71
C LEU A 330 2.17 -27.17 4.63
N TRP A 331 2.07 -26.19 5.52
CA TRP A 331 3.16 -25.83 6.43
C TRP A 331 2.82 -26.28 7.84
N LEU A 332 3.63 -27.20 8.36
CA LEU A 332 3.47 -27.74 9.71
C LEU A 332 4.57 -27.20 10.60
N SER A 333 4.17 -26.50 11.66
CA SER A 333 5.07 -26.07 12.73
C SER A 333 4.63 -26.69 14.04
N SER A 334 5.58 -27.01 14.91
CA SER A 334 5.27 -27.47 16.26
C SER A 334 6.26 -26.93 17.26
N TRP A 335 5.79 -26.69 18.48
CA TRP A 335 6.68 -26.27 19.56
C TRP A 335 6.28 -26.88 20.90
N LYS A 336 7.25 -26.90 21.80
CA LYS A 336 7.09 -27.38 23.17
C LYS A 336 7.67 -26.37 24.15
N ILE A 337 6.90 -26.02 25.17
CA ILE A 337 7.32 -25.17 26.30
C ILE A 337 6.86 -25.90 27.56
N GLY A 338 7.80 -26.21 28.46
CA GLY A 338 7.49 -27.05 29.63
C GLY A 338 6.94 -28.42 29.23
N ASP A 339 5.74 -28.75 29.69
CA ASP A 339 5.02 -30.00 29.36
C ASP A 339 4.03 -29.84 28.20
N ASP A 340 3.70 -28.61 27.81
CA ASP A 340 2.70 -28.30 26.80
C ASP A 340 3.29 -28.35 25.39
N THR A 341 2.48 -28.80 24.44
CA THR A 341 2.86 -28.95 23.03
C THR A 341 1.83 -28.25 22.14
N TRP A 342 2.32 -27.51 21.16
CA TRP A 342 1.52 -26.83 20.16
C TRP A 342 1.83 -27.36 18.76
N GLN A 343 0.83 -27.33 17.90
CA GLN A 343 0.92 -27.69 16.50
C GLN A 343 0.17 -26.65 15.68
N MET A 344 0.83 -26.05 14.71
CA MET A 344 0.26 -25.12 13.75
C MET A 344 0.26 -25.76 12.37
N GLU A 345 -0.89 -25.69 11.72
CA GLU A 345 -1.14 -26.12 10.35
C GLU A 345 -1.62 -24.92 9.55
N SER A 346 -0.93 -24.62 8.45
CA SER A 346 -1.33 -23.52 7.57
C SER A 346 -1.22 -23.89 6.09
N GLN A 347 -2.07 -23.26 5.28
CA GLN A 347 -2.05 -23.35 3.83
C GLN A 347 -1.85 -21.96 3.23
N PHE A 348 -0.97 -21.90 2.22
CA PHE A 348 -0.67 -20.68 1.49
C PHE A 348 -0.61 -20.98 -0.01
N SER A 349 -1.51 -20.36 -0.77
CA SER A 349 -1.66 -20.57 -2.22
C SER A 349 -2.05 -19.27 -2.90
N ASP A 350 -1.59 -19.04 -4.12
CA ASP A 350 -1.92 -17.84 -4.90
C ASP A 350 -1.66 -16.50 -4.18
N ASN A 351 -0.63 -16.48 -3.32
CA ASN A 351 -0.27 -15.37 -2.43
C ASN A 351 -1.29 -15.04 -1.34
N GLU A 352 -2.13 -15.99 -0.95
CA GLU A 352 -3.17 -15.84 0.08
C GLU A 352 -3.07 -16.97 1.11
N ILE A 353 -3.40 -16.65 2.37
CA ILE A 353 -3.50 -17.62 3.46
C ILE A 353 -4.91 -18.19 3.45
N THR A 354 -5.05 -19.46 3.10
CA THR A 354 -6.35 -20.12 2.99
C THR A 354 -6.73 -20.92 4.25
N GLU A 355 -5.74 -21.27 5.07
CA GLU A 355 -5.95 -21.98 6.32
C GLU A 355 -4.87 -21.59 7.35
N PHE A 356 -5.29 -21.40 8.59
CA PHE A 356 -4.43 -21.16 9.75
C PHE A 356 -5.10 -21.76 10.98
N ASN A 357 -4.59 -22.89 11.46
CA ASN A 357 -5.10 -23.59 12.63
C ASN A 357 -3.97 -23.85 13.62
N VAL A 358 -4.24 -23.66 14.90
CA VAL A 358 -3.30 -24.02 15.97
C VAL A 358 -4.02 -24.92 16.97
N MET A 359 -3.35 -25.99 17.40
CA MET A 359 -3.78 -26.89 18.45
C MET A 359 -2.79 -26.84 19.61
N LYS A 360 -3.31 -26.86 20.84
CA LYS A 360 -2.54 -27.02 22.07
C LYS A 360 -2.92 -28.34 22.73
N ASN A 361 -1.94 -29.20 22.97
CA ASN A 361 -2.14 -30.53 23.58
C ASN A 361 -3.22 -31.38 22.88
N GLY A 362 -3.40 -31.18 21.57
CA GLY A 362 -4.42 -31.84 20.76
C GLY A 362 -5.80 -31.18 20.74
N GLU A 363 -6.00 -30.08 21.48
CA GLU A 363 -7.24 -29.29 21.45
C GLU A 363 -7.07 -28.04 20.57
N PRO A 364 -8.02 -27.74 19.67
CA PRO A 364 -7.93 -26.58 18.79
C PRO A 364 -8.05 -25.26 19.57
N LEU A 365 -7.22 -24.29 19.22
CA LEU A 365 -7.33 -22.91 19.66
C LEU A 365 -8.20 -22.12 18.69
N ASN A 366 -9.14 -21.34 19.21
CA ASN A 366 -9.93 -20.42 18.40
C ASN A 366 -9.17 -19.11 18.27
N LEU A 367 -8.48 -18.91 17.14
CA LEU A 367 -7.64 -17.75 16.87
C LEU A 367 -8.18 -17.00 15.65
N PRO A 368 -9.16 -16.10 15.83
CA PRO A 368 -9.52 -15.16 14.77
C PRO A 368 -8.29 -14.37 14.34
N PHE A 369 -8.13 -14.20 13.04
CA PHE A 369 -6.96 -13.53 12.48
C PHE A 369 -7.35 -12.61 11.33
N VAL A 370 -6.47 -11.66 11.04
CA VAL A 370 -6.53 -10.81 9.84
C VAL A 370 -5.30 -11.05 8.97
N THR A 371 -5.44 -10.85 7.67
CA THR A 371 -4.36 -11.00 6.69
C THR A 371 -3.80 -9.63 6.28
N ALA A 372 -2.66 -9.64 5.59
CA ALA A 372 -2.05 -8.40 5.09
C ALA A 372 -2.85 -7.66 4.01
N ASP A 373 -3.83 -8.34 3.38
CA ASP A 373 -4.75 -7.69 2.43
C ASP A 373 -5.94 -7.04 3.17
N GLU A 374 -6.23 -7.45 4.41
CA GLU A 374 -7.27 -6.85 5.28
C GLU A 374 -6.70 -5.72 6.15
N ASP A 375 -5.52 -5.92 6.73
CA ASP A 375 -4.81 -4.92 7.55
C ASP A 375 -3.32 -4.90 7.14
N THR A 376 -2.88 -3.78 6.56
CA THR A 376 -1.52 -3.63 6.04
C THR A 376 -0.46 -3.66 7.14
N GLU A 377 -0.81 -3.39 8.39
CA GLU A 377 0.08 -3.51 9.56
C GLU A 377 0.40 -4.97 9.92
N VAL A 378 -0.20 -5.97 9.27
CA VAL A 378 0.31 -7.36 9.34
C VAL A 378 1.71 -7.44 8.69
N GLY A 379 1.99 -6.56 7.72
CA GLY A 379 3.30 -6.35 7.13
C GLY A 379 3.74 -7.38 6.08
N ALA A 380 3.15 -8.58 6.05
CA ALA A 380 3.45 -9.57 5.02
C ALA A 380 2.34 -10.61 4.78
N ARG A 381 2.20 -11.05 3.52
CA ARG A 381 1.16 -11.99 3.06
C ARG A 381 1.26 -13.41 3.64
N PHE A 382 2.39 -13.75 4.24
CA PHE A 382 2.64 -15.03 4.89
C PHE A 382 2.64 -14.90 6.43
N CYS A 383 2.15 -13.77 6.93
CA CYS A 383 1.87 -13.53 8.34
C CYS A 383 0.38 -13.28 8.50
N VAL A 384 -0.09 -13.48 9.72
CA VAL A 384 -1.43 -13.10 10.15
C VAL A 384 -1.31 -12.12 11.32
N GLY A 385 -2.29 -11.25 11.47
CA GLY A 385 -2.46 -10.43 12.66
C GLY A 385 -3.36 -11.13 13.66
N LEU A 386 -2.87 -11.32 14.88
CA LEU A 386 -3.64 -11.84 16.01
C LEU A 386 -3.83 -10.77 17.05
N LYS A 387 -4.96 -10.76 17.75
CA LYS A 387 -5.10 -9.94 18.95
C LYS A 387 -4.02 -10.32 19.95
N VAL A 388 -3.55 -9.36 20.73
CA VAL A 388 -2.57 -9.59 21.80
C VAL A 388 -2.98 -10.76 22.70
N GLU A 389 -4.27 -10.86 23.05
CA GLU A 389 -4.79 -11.95 23.90
C GLU A 389 -4.64 -13.33 23.25
N ASP A 390 -4.94 -13.43 21.96
CA ASP A 390 -4.85 -14.66 21.18
C ASP A 390 -3.39 -15.05 20.95
N PHE A 391 -2.54 -14.06 20.65
CA PHE A 391 -1.10 -14.23 20.52
C PHE A 391 -0.46 -14.70 21.85
N ALA A 392 -0.86 -14.11 22.98
CA ALA A 392 -0.41 -14.54 24.30
C ALA A 392 -0.84 -15.99 24.59
N GLY A 393 -2.04 -16.38 24.15
CA GLY A 393 -2.57 -17.73 24.24
C GLY A 393 -1.77 -18.80 23.47
N LEU A 394 -0.98 -18.42 22.45
CA LEU A 394 -0.06 -19.34 21.76
C LEU A 394 1.07 -19.86 22.67
N PHE A 395 1.30 -19.20 23.81
CA PHE A 395 2.43 -19.45 24.70
C PHE A 395 2.04 -19.50 26.19
N ASP A 396 0.74 -19.45 26.49
CA ASP A 396 0.18 -19.30 27.85
C ASP A 396 0.70 -18.11 28.64
N LEU A 397 0.83 -16.95 27.98
CA LEU A 397 1.34 -15.74 28.61
C LEU A 397 0.21 -14.86 29.13
N ASP A 398 0.44 -14.20 30.26
CA ASP A 398 -0.27 -12.99 30.63
C ASP A 398 0.36 -11.79 29.92
N TYR A 399 -0.38 -10.69 29.76
CA TYR A 399 0.15 -9.48 29.15
C TYR A 399 -0.29 -8.19 29.85
N ARG A 400 0.49 -7.13 29.65
CA ARG A 400 0.16 -5.76 30.04
C ARG A 400 0.62 -4.78 28.96
N ILE A 401 -0.24 -3.83 28.64
CA ILE A 401 0.05 -2.76 27.69
C ILE A 401 0.37 -1.47 28.46
N ASP A 402 1.43 -0.78 28.04
CA ASP A 402 1.90 0.48 28.60
C ASP A 402 2.20 1.45 27.46
N GLU A 403 1.14 2.16 27.03
CA GLU A 403 1.20 3.16 25.96
C GLU A 403 2.16 4.30 26.31
N SER A 404 2.24 4.71 27.59
CA SER A 404 3.12 5.81 28.02
C SER A 404 4.60 5.57 27.73
N THR A 405 5.00 4.30 27.61
CA THR A 405 6.37 3.89 27.26
C THR A 405 6.44 3.12 25.94
N LYS A 406 5.36 3.16 25.13
CA LYS A 406 5.24 2.50 23.82
C LYS A 406 5.58 1.01 23.87
N ARG A 407 5.13 0.28 24.90
CA ARG A 407 5.52 -1.12 25.08
C ARG A 407 4.39 -2.04 25.48
N ILE A 408 4.60 -3.31 25.18
CA ILE A 408 3.86 -4.44 25.72
C ILE A 408 4.79 -5.35 26.51
N ASP A 409 4.34 -5.79 27.68
CA ASP A 409 5.03 -6.75 28.54
C ASP A 409 4.24 -8.07 28.55
N PHE A 410 4.90 -9.19 28.28
CA PHE A 410 4.40 -10.55 28.44
C PHE A 410 5.04 -11.25 29.65
N TYR A 411 4.29 -12.15 30.29
CA TYR A 411 4.70 -12.86 31.50
C TYR A 411 4.30 -14.35 31.42
N SER A 412 5.26 -15.25 31.72
CA SER A 412 5.04 -16.70 31.77
C SER A 412 4.48 -17.24 33.09
#